data_AF-A0A8S2ZB60-F1
#
_entry.id   AF-A0A8S2ZB60-F1
#
_cell.length_a   1.000
_cell.length_b   1.000
_cell.length_c   1.000
_cell.angle_alpha   90.00
_cell.angle_beta   90.00
_cell.angle_gamma   90.00
#
_symmetry.space_group_name_H-M   'P 1'
#
loop_
_entity.id
_entity.type
_entity.pdbx_description
1 polymer ?
#
loop_
_entity_poly.entity_id
_entity_poly.type
_entity_poly.pdbx_seq_one_letter_code
_entity_poly.pdbx_strand_id
1 'polypeptide(L)'
;MELGLSDAYSCAHQDDDFETVYRSILMHPEWITKIPDGRKWAILHQIVYHGNVDQLNRLLSLQTQNTSFRLLSKTSDDKTVLDIARDLMTDNPEMLQQIERLLNIDDLLNNAKKGRWNTCKDILLKMPEIINEKTPYRHFYFIHQIAYVGDKNMFDEFNQQFHFDLNVLTNDRKS
;
A
#
# COMPACT_ATOMS: atom_id res chain seq x y z
N MET A 1 -17.14 4.88 -25.42
CA MET A 1 -16.85 3.42 -25.39
C MET A 1 -16.38 3.14 -23.99
N GLU A 2 -17.09 2.32 -23.23
CA GLU A 2 -16.60 1.89 -21.90
C GLU A 2 -15.40 0.97 -22.12
N LEU A 3 -14.26 1.31 -21.53
CA LEU A 3 -13.06 0.47 -21.56
C LEU A 3 -13.29 -0.74 -20.67
N GLY A 4 -13.04 -1.94 -21.20
CA GLY A 4 -13.15 -3.17 -20.42
C GLY A 4 -11.93 -3.40 -19.53
N LEU A 5 -12.08 -4.29 -18.54
CA LEU A 5 -10.96 -4.78 -17.72
C LEU A 5 -9.80 -5.31 -18.58
N SER A 6 -10.11 -5.99 -19.69
CA SER A 6 -9.11 -6.54 -20.61
C SER A 6 -8.29 -5.46 -21.31
N ASP A 7 -8.89 -4.30 -21.60
CA ASP A 7 -8.21 -3.18 -22.24
C ASP A 7 -7.26 -2.51 -21.25
N ALA A 8 -7.77 -2.19 -20.05
CA ALA A 8 -6.96 -1.65 -18.96
C ALA A 8 -5.79 -2.57 -18.58
N TYR A 9 -6.04 -3.89 -18.54
CA TYR A 9 -4.99 -4.88 -18.33
C TYR A 9 -3.94 -4.85 -19.45
N SER A 10 -4.37 -4.74 -20.71
CA SER A 10 -3.46 -4.75 -21.84
C SER A 10 -2.52 -3.54 -21.79
N CYS A 11 -3.05 -2.37 -21.43
CA CYS A 11 -2.24 -1.18 -21.22
C CYS A 11 -1.21 -1.36 -20.08
N ALA A 12 -1.65 -1.89 -18.94
CA ALA A 12 -0.76 -2.18 -17.82
C ALA A 12 0.32 -3.22 -18.18
N HIS A 13 -0.02 -4.22 -18.98
CA HIS A 13 0.91 -5.27 -19.40
C HIS A 13 1.98 -4.75 -20.37
N GLN A 14 1.62 -3.80 -21.23
CA GLN A 14 2.53 -3.21 -22.23
C GLN A 14 3.32 -2.00 -21.71
N ASP A 15 2.94 -1.45 -20.55
CA ASP A 15 3.50 -0.19 -19.99
C ASP A 15 3.43 0.98 -21.00
N ASP A 16 2.34 1.06 -21.76
CA ASP A 16 2.19 1.99 -22.88
C ASP A 16 1.31 3.21 -22.53
N ASP A 17 0.22 3.01 -21.79
CA ASP A 17 -0.77 4.02 -21.45
C ASP A 17 -1.25 3.91 -20.00
N PHE A 18 -0.42 4.42 -19.09
CA PHE A 18 -0.76 4.49 -17.68
C PHE A 18 -2.02 5.32 -17.39
N GLU A 19 -2.32 6.35 -18.19
CA GLU A 19 -3.48 7.20 -17.92
C GLU A 19 -4.79 6.45 -18.19
N THR A 20 -4.82 5.57 -19.20
CA THR A 20 -5.93 4.64 -19.41
C THR A 20 -6.06 3.65 -18.25
N VAL A 21 -4.97 3.10 -17.73
CA VAL A 21 -4.99 2.24 -16.53
C VAL A 21 -5.56 3.02 -15.33
N TYR A 22 -5.02 4.21 -15.06
CA TYR A 22 -5.41 5.05 -13.93
C TYR A 22 -6.89 5.41 -13.96
N ARG A 23 -7.40 5.86 -15.11
CA ARG A 23 -8.84 6.17 -15.29
C ARG A 23 -9.72 4.95 -15.10
N SER A 24 -9.30 3.79 -15.59
CA SER A 24 -10.04 2.54 -15.43
C SER A 24 -10.12 2.12 -13.97
N ILE A 25 -9.02 2.20 -13.23
CA ILE A 25 -8.99 1.90 -11.78
C ILE A 25 -9.76 2.96 -10.96
N LEU A 26 -9.75 4.22 -11.39
CA LEU A 26 -10.55 5.27 -10.74
C LEU A 26 -12.06 4.95 -10.83
N MET A 27 -12.52 4.48 -11.98
CA MET A 27 -13.93 4.11 -12.20
C MET A 27 -14.29 2.75 -11.59
N HIS A 28 -13.34 1.81 -11.59
CA HIS A 28 -13.52 0.45 -11.10
C HIS A 28 -12.34 0.04 -10.18
N PRO A 29 -12.31 0.51 -8.92
CA PRO A 29 -11.18 0.26 -8.02
C PRO A 29 -10.88 -1.23 -7.81
N GLU A 30 -11.90 -2.09 -7.85
CA GLU A 30 -11.76 -3.53 -7.69
C GLU A 30 -10.94 -4.20 -8.80
N TRP A 31 -10.79 -3.56 -9.97
CA TRP A 31 -10.02 -4.11 -11.09
C TRP A 31 -8.53 -4.21 -10.81
N ILE A 32 -8.00 -3.42 -9.87
CA ILE A 32 -6.55 -3.38 -9.59
C ILE A 32 -6.00 -4.75 -9.17
N THR A 33 -6.80 -5.55 -8.45
CA THR A 33 -6.44 -6.89 -7.95
C THR A 33 -7.22 -8.01 -8.64
N LYS A 34 -8.14 -7.69 -9.55
CA LYS A 34 -8.88 -8.67 -10.32
C LYS A 34 -8.04 -9.21 -11.47
N ILE A 35 -7.94 -10.53 -11.58
CA ILE A 35 -7.26 -11.21 -12.69
C ILE A 35 -8.28 -11.34 -13.84
N PRO A 36 -8.01 -10.79 -15.04
CA PRO A 36 -8.88 -10.99 -16.20
C PRO A 36 -8.90 -12.46 -16.65
N ASP A 37 -9.98 -12.87 -17.31
CA ASP A 37 -10.14 -14.24 -17.80
C ASP A 37 -8.99 -14.64 -18.74
N GLY A 38 -8.44 -15.84 -18.52
CA GLY A 38 -7.31 -16.36 -19.29
C GLY A 38 -5.95 -15.70 -19.01
N ARG A 39 -5.88 -14.76 -18.03
CA ARG A 39 -4.62 -14.18 -17.57
C ARG A 39 -4.18 -14.82 -16.26
N LYS A 40 -2.87 -14.71 -15.98
CA LYS A 40 -2.31 -15.17 -14.70
C LYS A 40 -2.26 -14.06 -13.65
N TRP A 41 -2.11 -12.82 -14.10
CA TRP A 41 -1.76 -11.68 -13.26
C TRP A 41 -2.86 -10.62 -13.34
N ALA A 42 -3.03 -9.85 -12.27
CA ALA A 42 -3.86 -8.64 -12.25
C ALA A 42 -3.04 -7.40 -12.63
N ILE A 43 -3.70 -6.25 -12.81
CA ILE A 43 -3.07 -4.96 -13.11
C ILE A 43 -1.98 -4.61 -12.07
N LEU A 44 -2.24 -4.77 -10.77
CA LEU A 44 -1.27 -4.49 -9.72
C LEU A 44 0.07 -5.21 -9.92
N HIS A 45 0.02 -6.47 -10.32
CA HIS A 45 1.20 -7.30 -10.56
C HIS A 45 2.00 -6.81 -11.77
N GLN A 46 1.31 -6.36 -12.84
CA GLN A 46 1.97 -5.78 -14.03
C GLN A 46 2.69 -4.48 -13.68
N ILE A 47 2.05 -3.60 -12.90
CA ILE A 47 2.66 -2.32 -12.48
C ILE A 47 3.91 -2.56 -11.62
N VAL A 48 3.87 -3.55 -10.72
CA VAL A 48 5.04 -3.93 -9.92
C VAL A 48 6.13 -4.55 -10.79
N TYR A 49 5.75 -5.37 -11.78
CA TYR A 49 6.70 -5.97 -12.72
C TYR A 49 7.47 -4.92 -13.54
N HIS A 50 6.80 -3.86 -13.99
CA HIS A 50 7.44 -2.77 -14.73
C HIS A 50 8.27 -1.83 -13.85
N GLY A 51 8.16 -1.92 -12.52
CA GLY A 51 9.07 -1.25 -11.60
C GLY A 51 8.81 0.24 -11.37
N ASN A 52 7.76 0.83 -11.94
CA ASN A 52 7.47 2.25 -11.77
C ASN A 52 6.77 2.55 -10.43
N VAL A 53 7.54 2.99 -9.44
CA VAL A 53 7.08 3.28 -8.07
C VAL A 53 6.03 4.40 -8.02
N ASP A 54 6.17 5.43 -8.85
CA ASP A 54 5.23 6.55 -8.88
C ASP A 54 3.86 6.12 -9.40
N GLN A 55 3.84 5.31 -10.46
CA GLN A 55 2.61 4.72 -10.98
C GLN A 55 1.92 3.84 -9.94
N LEU A 56 2.68 2.98 -9.23
CA LEU A 56 2.17 2.17 -8.14
C LEU A 56 1.51 3.05 -7.07
N ASN A 57 2.22 4.05 -6.57
CA ASN A 57 1.72 4.93 -5.50
C ASN A 57 0.46 5.70 -5.93
N ARG A 58 0.40 6.17 -7.18
CA ARG A 58 -0.79 6.81 -7.75
C ARG A 58 -1.98 5.86 -7.75
N LEU A 59 -1.84 4.63 -8.23
CA LEU A 59 -2.94 3.65 -8.25
C LEU A 59 -3.38 3.22 -6.84
N LEU A 60 -2.42 3.04 -5.93
CA LEU A 60 -2.69 2.69 -4.55
C LEU A 60 -3.49 3.78 -3.81
N SER A 61 -3.27 5.05 -4.13
CA SER A 61 -4.03 6.16 -3.53
C SER A 61 -5.54 6.10 -3.82
N LEU A 62 -5.93 5.51 -4.96
CA LEU A 62 -7.32 5.29 -5.35
C LEU A 62 -8.01 4.21 -4.51
N GLN A 63 -7.26 3.38 -3.79
CA GLN A 63 -7.80 2.23 -3.07
C GLN A 63 -8.28 2.56 -1.65
N THR A 64 -8.21 3.83 -1.24
CA THR A 64 -8.64 4.29 0.09
C THR A 64 -10.08 3.88 0.41
N GLN A 65 -10.99 3.92 -0.57
CA GLN A 65 -12.40 3.52 -0.41
C GLN A 65 -12.67 2.04 -0.73
N ASN A 66 -11.68 1.31 -1.27
CA ASN A 66 -11.83 -0.09 -1.66
C ASN A 66 -11.56 -1.02 -0.46
N THR A 67 -12.61 -1.35 0.29
CA THR A 67 -12.52 -2.22 1.48
C THR A 67 -12.03 -3.65 1.18
N SER A 68 -12.15 -4.09 -0.07
CA SER A 68 -11.70 -5.40 -0.53
C SER A 68 -10.23 -5.44 -0.95
N PHE A 69 -9.59 -4.26 -1.11
CA PHE A 69 -8.21 -4.17 -1.57
C PHE A 69 -7.24 -4.92 -0.64
N ARG A 70 -6.32 -5.68 -1.23
CA ARG A 70 -5.22 -6.36 -0.54
C ARG A 70 -3.96 -6.21 -1.38
N LEU A 71 -2.91 -5.62 -0.79
CA LEU A 71 -1.63 -5.44 -1.49
C LEU A 71 -1.01 -6.79 -1.89
N LEU A 72 -1.07 -7.78 -0.99
CA LEU A 72 -0.57 -9.15 -1.22
C LEU A 72 -1.63 -10.06 -1.86
N SER A 73 -2.42 -9.54 -2.82
CA SER A 73 -3.23 -10.42 -3.67
C SER A 73 -2.33 -11.41 -4.41
N LYS A 74 -2.82 -12.63 -4.59
CA LYS A 74 -2.08 -13.68 -5.30
C LYS A 74 -2.43 -13.69 -6.78
N THR A 75 -1.43 -13.96 -7.61
CA THR A 75 -1.59 -14.36 -9.00
C THR A 75 -2.18 -15.78 -9.11
N SER A 76 -2.52 -16.20 -10.33
CA SER A 76 -2.96 -17.58 -10.60
C SER A 76 -1.86 -18.62 -10.39
N ASP A 77 -0.59 -18.20 -10.38
CA ASP A 77 0.59 -19.03 -10.09
C ASP A 77 1.12 -18.81 -8.65
N ASP A 78 0.26 -18.37 -7.74
CA ASP A 78 0.50 -18.23 -6.29
C ASP A 78 1.59 -17.23 -5.88
N LYS A 79 2.00 -16.33 -6.77
CA LYS A 79 2.93 -15.24 -6.47
C LYS A 79 2.21 -14.00 -5.96
N THR A 80 2.82 -13.28 -5.04
CA THR A 80 2.40 -11.94 -4.62
C THR A 80 3.22 -10.86 -5.32
N VAL A 81 2.84 -9.59 -5.14
CA VAL A 81 3.65 -8.45 -5.57
C VAL A 81 5.05 -8.42 -4.93
N LEU A 82 5.20 -8.94 -3.71
CA LEU A 82 6.49 -9.03 -3.04
C LEU A 82 7.39 -10.07 -3.72
N ASP A 83 6.82 -11.21 -4.12
CA ASP A 83 7.57 -12.25 -4.83
C ASP A 83 8.04 -11.74 -6.19
N ILE A 84 7.17 -11.03 -6.93
CA ILE A 84 7.53 -10.39 -8.20
C ILE A 84 8.62 -9.34 -8.01
N ALA A 85 8.50 -8.47 -6.99
CA ALA A 85 9.52 -7.44 -6.73
C ALA A 85 10.87 -8.05 -6.32
N ARG A 86 10.87 -9.19 -5.61
CA ARG A 86 12.09 -9.94 -5.28
C ARG A 86 12.73 -10.58 -6.51
N ASP A 87 11.93 -11.18 -7.38
CA ASP A 87 12.41 -11.75 -8.64
C ASP A 87 13.09 -10.69 -9.53
N LEU A 88 12.68 -9.43 -9.40
CA LEU A 88 13.20 -8.28 -10.16
C LEU A 88 14.17 -7.39 -9.38
N MET A 89 14.65 -7.81 -8.21
CA MET A 89 15.44 -6.94 -7.31
C MET A 89 16.72 -6.37 -7.95
N THR A 90 17.28 -7.08 -8.94
CA THR A 90 18.48 -6.64 -9.67
C THR A 90 18.17 -5.49 -10.62
N ASP A 91 17.00 -5.52 -11.25
CA ASP A 91 16.59 -4.53 -12.25
C ASP A 91 15.87 -3.34 -11.58
N ASN A 92 15.02 -3.61 -10.59
CA ASN A 92 14.13 -2.63 -9.94
C ASN A 92 14.22 -2.68 -8.40
N PRO A 93 15.38 -2.39 -7.79
CA PRO A 93 15.55 -2.46 -6.33
C PRO A 93 14.63 -1.48 -5.57
N GLU A 94 14.30 -0.34 -6.18
CA GLU A 94 13.39 0.66 -5.59
C GLU A 94 11.97 0.13 -5.42
N MET A 95 11.48 -0.67 -6.36
CA MET A 95 10.16 -1.30 -6.26
C MET A 95 10.10 -2.29 -5.09
N LEU A 96 11.14 -3.11 -4.90
CA LEU A 96 11.23 -4.00 -3.75
C LEU A 96 11.23 -3.22 -2.44
N GLN A 97 12.08 -2.20 -2.33
CA GLN A 97 12.13 -1.33 -1.15
C GLN A 97 10.78 -0.69 -0.86
N GLN A 98 10.08 -0.21 -1.90
CA GLN A 98 8.77 0.38 -1.74
C GLN A 98 7.73 -0.64 -1.24
N ILE A 99 7.67 -1.84 -1.82
CA ILE A 99 6.74 -2.89 -1.35
C ILE A 99 7.05 -3.27 0.10
N GLU A 100 8.31 -3.49 0.46
CA GLU A 100 8.70 -3.81 1.84
C GLU A 100 8.36 -2.68 2.81
N ARG A 101 8.55 -1.41 2.43
CA ARG A 101 8.14 -0.26 3.22
C ARG A 101 6.63 -0.26 3.45
N LEU A 102 5.83 -0.44 2.39
CA LEU A 102 4.37 -0.50 2.50
C LEU A 102 3.90 -1.61 3.45
N LEU A 103 4.53 -2.80 3.38
CA LEU A 103 4.20 -3.92 4.26
C LEU A 103 4.52 -3.65 5.72
N ASN A 104 5.69 -3.07 6.01
CA ASN A 104 6.06 -2.70 7.37
C ASN A 104 5.14 -1.63 7.97
N ILE A 105 4.71 -0.64 7.18
CA ILE A 105 3.71 0.35 7.62
C ILE A 105 2.39 -0.35 7.92
N ASP A 106 1.92 -1.24 7.04
CA ASP A 106 0.68 -1.98 7.25
C ASP A 106 0.74 -2.86 8.51
N ASP A 107 1.86 -3.53 8.75
CA ASP A 107 2.11 -4.32 9.96
C ASP A 107 2.15 -3.44 11.22
N LEU A 108 2.81 -2.29 11.17
CA LEU A 108 2.82 -1.32 12.27
C LEU A 108 1.39 -0.92 12.62
N LEU A 109 0.60 -0.47 11.64
CA LEU A 109 -0.78 0.00 11.84
C LEU A 109 -1.70 -1.13 12.31
N ASN A 110 -1.56 -2.34 11.76
CA ASN A 110 -2.36 -3.50 12.15
C ASN A 110 -2.06 -3.97 13.59
N ASN A 111 -0.79 -3.89 14.03
CA ASN A 111 -0.40 -4.20 15.41
C ASN A 111 -0.84 -3.10 16.38
N ALA A 112 -0.74 -1.84 15.97
CA ALA A 112 -1.20 -0.69 16.74
C ALA A 112 -2.69 -0.78 17.08
N LYS A 113 -3.51 -1.07 16.07
CA LYS A 113 -4.96 -1.27 16.23
C LYS A 113 -5.32 -2.38 17.23
N LYS A 114 -4.41 -3.34 17.44
CA LYS A 114 -4.57 -4.48 18.36
C LYS A 114 -3.88 -4.26 19.71
N GLY A 115 -3.30 -3.09 19.97
CA GLY A 115 -2.55 -2.80 21.20
C GLY A 115 -1.25 -3.60 21.35
N ARG A 116 -0.68 -4.11 20.25
CA ARG A 116 0.55 -4.94 20.28
C ARG A 116 1.79 -4.06 20.25
N TRP A 117 2.00 -3.29 21.31
CA TRP A 117 3.00 -2.22 21.35
C TRP A 117 4.45 -2.69 21.25
N ASN A 118 4.79 -3.84 21.83
CA ASN A 118 6.14 -4.39 21.71
C ASN A 118 6.50 -4.68 20.25
N THR A 119 5.59 -5.29 19.48
CA THR A 119 5.78 -5.48 18.03
C THR A 119 5.90 -4.15 17.29
N CYS A 120 5.14 -3.13 17.67
CA CYS A 120 5.25 -1.80 17.07
C CYS A 120 6.63 -1.18 17.35
N LYS A 121 7.16 -1.33 18.57
CA LYS A 121 8.53 -0.89 18.93
C LYS A 121 9.57 -1.63 18.11
N ASP A 122 9.46 -2.94 17.96
CA ASP A 122 10.40 -3.74 17.17
C ASP A 122 10.45 -3.29 15.70
N ILE A 123 9.29 -2.90 15.13
CA ILE A 123 9.21 -2.36 13.77
C ILE A 123 9.87 -0.98 13.71
N LEU A 124 9.53 -0.06 14.62
CA LEU A 124 10.03 1.31 14.63
C LEU A 124 11.53 1.41 14.99
N LEU A 125 12.07 0.47 15.76
CA LEU A 125 13.52 0.39 16.01
C LEU A 125 14.31 0.03 14.74
N LYS A 126 13.70 -0.73 13.82
CA LYS A 126 14.30 -1.08 12.54
C LYS A 126 14.12 0.00 11.49
N MET A 127 12.99 0.70 11.54
CA MET A 127 12.59 1.69 10.54
C MET A 127 11.86 2.87 11.22
N PRO A 128 12.59 3.76 11.90
CA PRO A 128 11.98 4.82 12.70
C PRO A 128 11.24 5.87 11.87
N GLU A 129 11.63 6.06 10.61
CA GLU A 129 11.10 7.11 9.76
C GLU A 129 9.62 6.89 9.36
N ILE A 130 9.09 5.66 9.47
CA ILE A 130 7.70 5.37 9.11
C ILE A 130 6.68 5.77 10.19
N ILE A 131 7.12 6.30 11.34
CA ILE A 131 6.23 6.63 12.46
C ILE A 131 5.12 7.63 12.07
N ASN A 132 5.46 8.58 11.19
CA ASN A 132 4.55 9.62 10.70
C ASN A 132 4.01 9.29 9.31
N GLU A 133 4.09 8.03 8.89
CA GLU A 133 3.61 7.58 7.59
C GLU A 133 2.36 6.72 7.69
N LYS A 134 1.69 6.59 6.54
CA LYS A 134 0.63 5.62 6.31
C LYS A 134 0.76 5.14 4.87
N THR A 135 0.28 3.93 4.57
CA THR A 135 0.20 3.49 3.18
C THR A 135 -0.82 4.33 2.41
N PRO A 136 -0.67 4.51 1.09
CA PRO A 136 -1.55 5.38 0.29
C PRO A 136 -3.04 5.02 0.38
N TYR A 137 -3.35 3.76 0.69
CA TYR A 137 -4.70 3.20 0.79
C TYR A 137 -5.26 3.12 2.22
N ARG A 138 -4.57 3.69 3.22
CA ARG A 138 -5.05 3.76 4.62
C ARG A 138 -5.49 5.18 4.97
N HIS A 139 -6.45 5.30 5.89
CA HIS A 139 -6.95 6.59 6.40
C HIS A 139 -6.13 7.11 7.60
N PHE A 140 -5.64 6.21 8.45
CA PHE A 140 -5.13 6.54 9.77
C PHE A 140 -3.63 6.29 9.89
N TYR A 141 -2.94 7.21 10.56
CA TYR A 141 -1.53 7.11 10.94
C TYR A 141 -1.38 6.32 12.25
N PHE A 142 -0.15 5.98 12.61
CA PHE A 142 0.16 5.26 13.84
C PHE A 142 -0.32 6.01 15.09
N ILE A 143 -0.13 7.34 15.13
CA ILE A 143 -0.63 8.19 16.23
C ILE A 143 -2.15 8.13 16.41
N HIS A 144 -2.91 8.09 15.31
CA HIS A 144 -4.36 7.96 15.38
C HIS A 144 -4.78 6.62 16.00
N GLN A 145 -4.03 5.54 15.73
CA GLN A 145 -4.29 4.24 16.34
C GLN A 145 -4.02 4.26 17.84
N ILE A 146 -2.92 4.89 18.29
CA ILE A 146 -2.61 5.03 19.72
C ILE A 146 -3.70 5.84 20.42
N ALA A 147 -4.09 6.98 19.85
CA ALA A 147 -5.14 7.84 20.39
C ALA A 147 -6.48 7.10 20.48
N TYR A 148 -6.83 6.31 19.46
CA TYR A 148 -8.05 5.50 19.45
C TYR A 148 -8.07 4.42 20.53
N VAL A 149 -6.93 3.75 20.78
CA VAL A 149 -6.81 2.76 21.86
C VAL A 149 -6.78 3.42 23.24
N GLY A 150 -6.36 4.68 23.32
CA GLY A 150 -6.35 5.48 24.56
C GLY A 150 -5.15 5.22 25.47
N ASP A 151 -4.06 4.64 24.93
CA ASP A 151 -2.87 4.30 25.72
C ASP A 151 -1.90 5.49 25.80
N LYS A 152 -2.14 6.38 26.76
CA LYS A 152 -1.32 7.58 26.98
C LYS A 152 0.15 7.25 27.28
N ASN A 153 0.40 6.18 28.04
CA ASN A 153 1.77 5.82 28.41
C ASN A 153 2.58 5.44 27.18
N MET A 154 1.98 4.69 26.26
CA MET A 154 2.63 4.35 24.99
C MET A 154 2.78 5.56 24.08
N PHE A 155 1.79 6.47 24.04
CA PHE A 155 1.96 7.73 23.33
C PHE A 155 3.20 8.49 23.81
N ASP A 156 3.32 8.70 25.13
CA ASP A 156 4.45 9.43 25.72
C ASP A 156 5.78 8.74 25.39
N GLU A 157 5.84 7.41 25.51
CA GLU A 157 7.04 6.61 25.21
C GLU A 157 7.45 6.71 23.74
N PHE A 158 6.53 6.45 22.81
CA PHE A 158 6.83 6.54 21.37
C PHE A 158 7.19 7.98 20.96
N ASN A 159 6.51 8.98 21.51
CA ASN A 159 6.80 10.38 21.18
C ASN A 159 8.18 10.83 21.67
N GLN A 160 8.60 10.34 22.83
CA GLN A 160 9.93 10.63 23.37
C GLN A 160 11.04 10.04 22.48
N GLN A 161 10.82 8.86 21.92
CA GLN A 161 11.85 8.13 21.19
C GLN A 161 11.89 8.43 19.69
N PHE A 162 10.74 8.64 19.05
CA PHE A 162 10.62 8.67 17.59
C PHE A 162 9.98 9.96 17.04
N HIS A 163 9.47 10.83 17.92
CA HIS A 163 8.89 12.14 17.59
C HIS A 163 7.70 12.11 16.61
N PHE A 164 6.49 12.16 17.15
CA PHE A 164 5.28 12.28 16.32
C PHE A 164 5.15 13.68 15.71
N ASP A 165 4.71 13.72 14.46
CA ASP A 165 4.05 14.90 13.91
C ASP A 165 2.57 14.88 14.31
N LEU A 166 2.19 15.81 15.19
CA LEU A 166 0.81 15.92 15.69
C LEU A 166 -0.13 16.64 14.71
N ASN A 167 0.39 17.16 13.60
CA ASN A 167 -0.40 17.87 12.59
C ASN A 167 -0.86 16.96 11.45
N VAL A 168 -0.59 15.65 11.51
CA VAL A 168 -1.04 14.70 10.50
C VAL A 168 -2.56 14.61 10.50
N LEU A 169 -3.16 14.86 9.34
CA LEU A 169 -4.62 14.82 9.16
C LEU A 169 -5.02 13.55 8.43
N THR A 170 -6.16 12.96 8.82
CA THR A 170 -6.79 11.92 8.01
C THR A 170 -7.29 12.52 6.69
N ASN A 171 -7.24 11.73 5.61
CA ASN A 171 -7.72 12.14 4.28
C ASN A 171 -9.20 12.59 4.26
N ASP A 172 -9.99 12.25 5.29
CA ASP A 172 -11.43 12.51 5.32
C ASP A 172 -11.83 13.91 5.81
N ARG A 173 -10.87 14.81 6.10
CA ARG A 173 -11.09 16.20 6.56
C ARG A 173 -12.40 16.36 7.35
N LYS A 174 -12.52 15.65 8.48
CA LYS A 174 -13.49 16.01 9.51
C LYS A 174 -12.71 16.65 10.66
N SER A 175 -12.53 17.96 10.52
CA SER A 175 -12.37 18.88 11.65
C SER A 175 -13.67 18.96 12.43
#